data_AF-A0A2N3D6F3-F1
#
_entry.id   AF-A0A2N3D6F3-F1
#
_cell.length_a   1.000
_cell.length_b   1.000
_cell.length_c   1.000
_cell.angle_alpha   90.00
_cell.angle_beta   90.00
_cell.angle_gamma   90.00
#
_symmetry.space_group_name_H-M   'P 1'
#
loop_
_entity.id
_entity.type
_entity.pdbx_description
1 polymer ?
#
loop_
_entity_poly.entity_id
_entity_poly.type
_entity_poly.pdbx_seq_one_letter_code
_entity_poly.pdbx_strand_id
1 'polypeptide(L)' 'VVDLDHCLGVLAITDGPRISAVGLEDVCIIVSDGEVLVTTRDGAQRVGKLPGAVNQ' A
#
# COMPACT_ATOMS: atom_id res chain seq x y z
N VAL A 1 -10.76 -7.01 -1.99
CA VAL A 1 -11.69 -6.42 -0.98
C VAL A 1 -10.85 -5.66 0.04
N VAL A 2 -11.32 -4.50 0.50
CA VAL A 2 -10.57 -3.63 1.42
C VAL A 2 -11.45 -3.31 2.63
N ASP A 3 -10.92 -3.52 3.84
CA ASP A 3 -11.52 -3.09 5.10
C ASP A 3 -10.61 -2.07 5.78
N LEU A 4 -11.13 -0.88 6.07
CA LEU A 4 -10.40 0.18 6.77
C LEU A 4 -11.14 0.51 8.06
N ASP A 5 -10.46 0.40 9.20
CA ASP A 5 -11.00 0.77 10.51
C ASP A 5 -10.13 1.85 11.17
N HIS A 6 -10.73 2.96 11.58
CA HIS A 6 -10.01 4.11 12.17
C HIS A 6 -8.81 4.62 11.34
N CYS A 7 -8.94 4.64 10.00
CA CYS A 7 -7.89 5.11 9.10
C CYS A 7 -8.17 6.53 8.58
N LEU A 8 -7.10 7.32 8.38
CA LEU A 8 -7.18 8.66 7.78
C LEU A 8 -6.22 8.75 6.59
N GLY A 9 -6.72 9.15 5.42
CA GLY A 9 -5.85 9.33 4.24
C GLY A 9 -5.17 8.05 3.74
N VAL A 10 -5.75 6.87 3.99
CA VAL A 10 -5.21 5.58 3.52
C VAL A 10 -5.69 5.25 2.11
N LEU A 11 -4.76 4.89 1.22
CA LEU A 11 -5.05 4.29 -0.09
C LEU A 11 -4.74 2.80 -0.03
N ALA A 12 -5.69 1.94 -0.38
CA ALA A 12 -5.49 0.51 -0.45
C ALA A 12 -6.02 -0.07 -1.77
N ILE A 13 -5.17 -0.78 -2.51
CA ILE A 13 -5.49 -1.39 -3.81
C ILE A 13 -5.03 -2.85 -3.80
N THR A 14 -5.86 -3.75 -4.31
CA THR A 14 -5.54 -5.17 -4.42
C THR A 14 -6.14 -5.80 -5.68
N ASP A 15 -5.40 -6.71 -6.29
CA ASP A 15 -5.80 -7.55 -7.43
C ASP A 15 -6.38 -8.93 -7.03
N GLY A 16 -6.44 -9.26 -5.74
CA GLY A 16 -6.99 -10.54 -5.27
C GLY A 16 -7.11 -10.65 -3.75
N PRO A 17 -5.99 -10.62 -2.99
CA PRO A 17 -6.01 -10.74 -1.54
C PRO A 17 -6.89 -9.69 -0.83
N ARG A 18 -7.33 -10.00 0.39
CA ARG A 18 -7.99 -9.00 1.24
C ARG A 18 -6.93 -8.09 1.85
N ILE A 19 -7.19 -6.78 1.85
CA ILE A 19 -6.46 -5.81 2.68
C ILE A 19 -7.36 -5.44 3.85
N SER A 20 -6.84 -5.58 5.07
CA SER A 20 -7.46 -5.04 6.28
C SER A 20 -6.44 -4.13 6.96
N ALA A 21 -6.80 -2.86 7.17
CA ALA A 21 -5.93 -1.87 7.79
C ALA A 21 -6.66 -1.16 8.93
N VAL A 22 -5.95 -0.97 10.05
CA VAL A 22 -6.50 -0.43 11.29
C VAL A 22 -5.59 0.66 11.84
N GLY A 23 -6.15 1.84 12.14
CA GLY A 23 -5.43 2.91 12.85
C GLY A 23 -4.30 3.57 12.05
N LEU A 24 -4.30 3.47 10.72
CA LEU A 24 -3.23 4.03 9.88
C LEU A 24 -3.58 5.43 9.37
N GLU A 25 -2.56 6.28 9.29
CA GLU A 25 -2.67 7.64 8.75
C GLU A 25 -1.69 7.85 7.60
N ASP A 26 -2.18 8.37 6.48
CA ASP A 26 -1.39 8.76 5.31
C ASP A 26 -0.49 7.64 4.73
N VAL A 27 -1.03 6.41 4.68
CA VAL A 27 -0.37 5.22 4.13
C VAL A 27 -1.00 4.77 2.80
N CYS A 28 -0.16 4.32 1.87
CA CYS A 28 -0.54 3.59 0.67
C CYS A 28 -0.19 2.11 0.82
N ILE A 29 -1.14 1.21 0.53
CA ILE A 29 -1.00 -0.25 0.53
C ILE A 29 -1.39 -0.77 -0.85
N ILE A 30 -0.46 -1.36 -1.57
CA ILE A 30 -0.70 -1.94 -2.90
C ILE A 30 -0.35 -3.42 -2.84
N VAL A 31 -1.29 -4.27 -3.25
CA VAL A 31 -1.08 -5.71 -3.47
C VAL A 31 -1.31 -5.99 -4.95
N SER A 32 -0.28 -6.43 -5.65
CA SER A 32 -0.32 -6.68 -7.09
C SER A 32 0.70 -7.75 -7.48
N ASP A 33 0.30 -8.71 -8.32
CA ASP A 33 1.17 -9.76 -8.89
C ASP A 33 2.01 -10.51 -7.83
N GLY A 34 1.42 -10.76 -6.65
CA GLY A 34 2.09 -11.46 -5.55
C GLY A 34 3.07 -10.61 -4.74
N GLU A 35 3.25 -9.34 -5.09
CA GLU A 35 4.04 -8.36 -4.36
C GLU A 35 3.17 -7.48 -3.45
N VAL A 36 3.78 -6.93 -2.40
CA VAL A 36 3.13 -5.99 -1.49
C VAL A 36 4.00 -4.76 -1.28
N LEU A 37 3.46 -3.59 -1.61
CA LEU A 37 4.06 -2.30 -1.31
C LEU A 37 3.27 -1.61 -0.19
N VAL A 38 3.98 -1.22 0.88
CA VAL A 38 3.44 -0.37 1.95
C VAL A 38 4.36 0.83 2.12
N THR A 39 3.80 2.04 2.04
CA THR A 39 4.57 3.27 2.21
C THR A 39 3.70 4.39 2.74
N THR A 40 4.29 5.34 3.46
CA THR A 40 3.60 6.61 3.71
C THR A 40 3.51 7.41 2.41
N ARG A 41 2.59 8.37 2.33
CA ARG A 41 2.49 9.26 1.17
C ARG A 41 3.80 10.01 0.92
N ASP A 42 4.45 10.47 1.98
CA ASP A 42 5.76 11.14 1.90
C ASP A 42 6.88 10.18 1.46
N GLY A 43 6.81 8.92 1.89
CA GLY A 43 7.76 7.87 1.54
C GLY A 43 7.64 7.39 0.09
N ALA A 44 6.55 7.70 -0.61
CA ALA A 44 6.28 7.23 -1.97
C ALA A 44 7.39 7.60 -2.97
N GLN A 45 8.06 8.74 -2.78
CA GLN A 45 9.18 9.18 -3.62
C GLN A 45 10.38 8.22 -3.60
N ARG A 46 10.48 7.34 -2.59
CA ARG A 46 11.54 6.34 -2.48
C ARG A 46 11.21 5.02 -3.15
N VAL A 47 9.94 4.79 -3.51
CA VAL A 47 9.46 3.50 -4.03
C VAL A 47 10.19 3.09 -5.29
N GLY A 48 10.39 4.02 -6.24
CA GLY A 48 11.11 3.75 -7.50
C GLY A 48 12.60 3.39 -7.33
N LYS A 49 13.12 3.33 -6.10
CA LYS A 49 14.49 2.88 -5.78
C LYS A 49 14.51 1.47 -5.16
N LEU A 50 13.35 0.88 -4.90
CA LEU A 50 13.24 -0.44 -4.28
C LEU A 50 13.43 -1.52 -5.35
N PRO A 51 14.19 -2.60 -5.05
CA PRO A 51 14.45 -3.66 -6.01
C PRO A 51 13.21 -4.28 -6.66
N GLY A 52 12.10 -4.41 -5.91
CA GLY A 52 10.82 -4.93 -6.41
C GLY A 52 10.01 -3.95 -7.26
N ALA A 53 10.25 -2.65 -7.13
CA ALA A 53 9.51 -1.60 -7.87
C ALA A 53 10.26 -1.06 -9.10
N VAL A 54 11.57 -1.29 -9.19
CA VAL A 54 12.41 -0.83 -10.33
C VAL A 54 12.03 -1.54 -11.64
N ASN A 55 11.33 -2.68 -11.58
CA ASN A 55 11.02 -3.53 -12.74
C ASN A 55 9.52 -3.87 -12.88
N GLN A 56 8.64 -3.09 -12.26
CA GLN A 56 7.17 -3.19 -12.43
C GLN A 56 6.61 -2.09 -13.32
#